data_AF-A0A966R352-F1
#
_entry.id   AF-A0A966R352-F1
#
_cell.length_a   1.000
_cell.length_b   1.000
_cell.length_c   1.000
_cell.angle_alpha   90.00
_cell.angle_beta   90.00
_cell.angle_gamma   90.00
#
_symmetry.space_group_name_H-M   'P 1'
#
loop_
_entity.id
_entity.type
_entity.pdbx_description
1 polymer ?
#
loop_
_entity_poly.entity_id
_entity_poly.type
_entity_poly.pdbx_seq_one_letter_code
_entity_poly.pdbx_strand_id
1 'polypeptide(L)'
;MGDRCWVEVTVRKDHAERFLEIAGYDPESRHETEHVVEFEFQEVNYGMGHQLDEAAASGLEFYGQHTAGDSYGCAEFFTDGKGSVEYIPTGDDNYGVVVSGSTPSERWARLRELETRIAQRSELVRRMSNPLYDLIKESA
;
A
#
# COMPACT_ATOMS: atom_id res chain seq x y z
N MET A 1 -15.15 13.53 -17.54
CA MET A 1 -13.93 14.06 -16.88
C MET A 1 -13.43 12.95 -15.98
N GLY A 2 -12.12 12.72 -15.97
CA GLY A 2 -11.53 11.63 -15.18
C GLY A 2 -11.82 11.83 -13.71
N ASP A 3 -11.98 10.71 -13.03
CA ASP A 3 -12.23 10.64 -11.60
C ASP A 3 -10.93 10.97 -10.86
N ARG A 4 -10.84 12.22 -10.38
CA ARG A 4 -9.63 12.80 -9.80
C ARG A 4 -9.66 12.60 -8.30
N CYS A 5 -8.57 12.07 -7.76
CA CYS A 5 -8.47 11.78 -6.34
C CYS A 5 -7.16 12.30 -5.76
N TRP A 6 -7.10 12.24 -4.45
CA TRP A 6 -5.90 12.44 -3.68
C TRP A 6 -5.26 11.09 -3.39
N VAL A 7 -3.94 10.99 -3.58
CA VAL A 7 -3.13 9.81 -3.26
C VAL A 7 -1.98 10.22 -2.38
N GLU A 8 -1.80 9.52 -1.27
CA GLU A 8 -0.62 9.63 -0.43
C GLU A 8 0.11 8.29 -0.45
N VAL A 9 1.42 8.32 -0.67
CA VAL A 9 2.24 7.12 -0.74
C VAL A 9 3.55 7.32 -0.01
N THR A 10 3.88 6.35 0.83
CA THR A 10 5.16 6.22 1.51
C THR A 10 5.97 5.12 0.84
N VAL A 11 7.20 5.45 0.45
CA VAL A 11 8.13 4.52 -0.20
C VAL A 11 9.46 4.50 0.54
N ARG A 12 10.25 3.45 0.34
CA ARG A 12 11.64 3.48 0.82
C ARG A 12 12.44 4.55 0.11
N LYS A 13 13.37 5.19 0.81
CA LYS A 13 14.14 6.33 0.28
C LYS A 13 14.98 5.97 -0.95
N ASP A 14 15.53 4.75 -1.00
CA ASP A 14 16.26 4.22 -2.15
C ASP A 14 15.35 3.87 -3.34
N HIS A 15 14.05 3.70 -3.12
CA HIS A 15 13.04 3.48 -4.15
C HIS A 15 12.38 4.78 -4.65
N ALA A 16 12.58 5.89 -3.96
CA ALA A 16 11.82 7.13 -4.15
C ALA A 16 11.90 7.69 -5.57
N GLU A 17 13.11 7.84 -6.12
CA GLU A 17 13.29 8.40 -7.46
C GLU A 17 12.72 7.47 -8.54
N ARG A 18 12.88 6.15 -8.37
CA ARG A 18 12.32 5.17 -9.29
C ARG A 18 10.80 5.14 -9.24
N PHE A 19 10.21 5.31 -8.06
CA PHE A 19 8.77 5.44 -7.89
C PHE A 19 8.23 6.67 -8.64
N LEU A 20 8.88 7.82 -8.52
CA LEU A 20 8.49 9.05 -9.22
C LEU A 20 8.57 8.91 -10.75
N GLU A 21 9.61 8.25 -11.26
CA GLU A 21 9.73 7.95 -12.70
C GLU A 21 8.53 7.15 -13.22
N ILE A 22 8.07 6.15 -12.46
CA ILE A 22 6.92 5.30 -12.83
C ILE A 22 5.61 6.06 -12.64
N ALA A 23 5.49 6.83 -11.55
CA ALA A 23 4.31 7.64 -11.27
C ALA A 23 4.03 8.60 -12.44
N GLY A 24 5.06 9.24 -13.01
CA GLY A 24 4.88 10.20 -14.09
C GLY A 24 4.07 11.44 -13.68
N TYR A 25 3.97 11.68 -12.37
CA TYR A 25 3.34 12.84 -11.75
C TYR A 25 4.37 13.56 -10.89
N ASP A 26 4.30 14.90 -10.87
CA ASP A 26 5.00 15.68 -9.88
C ASP A 26 4.18 15.70 -8.58
N PRO A 27 4.76 15.32 -7.44
CA PRO A 27 4.05 15.36 -6.16
C PRO A 27 3.84 16.81 -5.72
N GLU A 28 2.68 17.09 -5.14
CA GLU A 28 2.36 18.36 -4.48
C GLU A 28 3.23 18.56 -3.23
N SER A 29 3.50 17.47 -2.50
CA SER A 29 4.39 17.49 -1.35
C SER A 29 5.33 16.28 -1.32
N ARG A 30 6.55 16.52 -0.84
CA ARG A 30 7.58 15.50 -0.61
C ARG A 30 8.11 15.67 0.80
N HIS A 31 7.86 14.70 1.67
CA HIS A 31 8.41 14.66 3.03
C HIS A 31 9.40 13.51 3.16
N GLU A 32 10.61 13.80 3.63
CA GLU A 32 11.71 12.83 3.67
C GLU A 32 12.22 12.64 5.09
N THR A 33 12.47 11.37 5.44
CA THR A 33 13.09 10.96 6.70
C THR A 33 14.38 10.19 6.44
N GLU A 34 14.95 9.55 7.47
CA GLU A 34 16.16 8.74 7.34
C GLU A 34 15.99 7.57 6.36
N HIS A 35 14.83 6.90 6.37
CA HIS A 35 14.65 5.64 5.65
C HIS A 35 13.61 5.71 4.54
N VAL A 36 12.73 6.72 4.56
CA VAL A 36 11.48 6.70 3.78
C VAL A 36 11.13 8.09 3.26
N VAL A 37 10.42 8.12 2.14
CA VAL A 37 9.92 9.33 1.50
C VAL A 37 8.41 9.20 1.35
N GLU A 38 7.69 10.25 1.70
CA GLU A 38 6.26 10.40 1.51
C GLU A 38 5.99 11.37 0.37
N PHE A 39 5.08 10.98 -0.50
CA PHE A 39 4.59 11.80 -1.60
C PHE A 39 3.10 12.00 -1.46
N GLU A 40 2.67 13.22 -1.72
CA GLU A 40 1.27 13.57 -1.88
C GLU A 40 1.03 13.94 -3.34
N PHE A 41 0.07 13.28 -3.98
CA PHE A 41 -0.39 13.60 -5.32
C PHE A 41 -1.84 14.05 -5.26
N GLN A 42 -2.12 15.23 -5.81
CA GLN A 42 -3.48 15.74 -5.97
C GLN A 42 -3.94 15.57 -7.41
N GLU A 43 -5.25 15.47 -7.58
CA GLU A 43 -5.91 15.47 -8.89
C GLU A 43 -5.46 14.33 -9.83
N VAL A 44 -4.99 13.20 -9.27
CA VAL A 44 -4.54 12.04 -10.05
C VAL A 44 -5.72 11.18 -10.50
N ASN A 45 -5.60 10.65 -11.72
CA ASN A 45 -6.66 9.83 -12.30
C ASN A 45 -6.66 8.43 -11.67
N TYR A 46 -7.84 7.96 -11.27
CA TYR A 46 -8.06 6.56 -10.86
C TYR A 46 -7.10 6.05 -9.78
N GLY A 47 -6.78 6.87 -8.77
CA GLY A 47 -5.90 6.45 -7.67
C GLY A 47 -4.49 6.04 -8.08
N MET A 48 -4.02 6.43 -9.27
CA MET A 48 -2.76 5.95 -9.86
C MET A 48 -2.70 4.42 -10.06
N GLY A 49 -3.83 3.72 -10.18
CA GLY A 49 -3.87 2.26 -10.17
C GLY A 49 -2.89 1.58 -11.13
N HIS A 50 -2.80 2.07 -12.38
CA HIS A 50 -1.85 1.51 -13.36
C HIS A 50 -0.39 1.73 -12.95
N GLN A 51 -0.05 2.91 -12.44
CA GLN A 51 1.30 3.24 -12.00
C GLN A 51 1.69 2.46 -10.74
N LEU A 52 0.75 2.25 -9.82
CA LEU A 52 0.95 1.43 -8.63
C LEU A 52 1.23 -0.04 -9.04
N ASP A 53 0.47 -0.59 -9.98
CA ASP A 53 0.71 -1.92 -10.52
C ASP A 53 2.10 -2.03 -11.18
N GLU A 54 2.50 -1.04 -11.99
CA GLU A 54 3.82 -1.00 -12.62
C GLU A 54 4.94 -0.89 -11.58
N ALA A 55 4.77 -0.07 -10.55
CA ALA A 55 5.72 0.07 -9.45
C ALA A 55 5.87 -1.24 -8.67
N ALA A 56 4.78 -1.94 -8.37
CA ALA A 56 4.81 -3.24 -7.72
C ALA A 56 5.48 -4.31 -8.59
N ALA A 57 5.16 -4.35 -9.89
CA ALA A 57 5.80 -5.24 -10.88
C ALA A 57 7.31 -4.98 -11.02
N SER A 58 7.75 -3.76 -10.75
CA SER A 58 9.16 -3.34 -10.75
C SER A 58 9.93 -3.74 -9.48
N GLY A 59 9.25 -4.34 -8.50
CA GLY A 59 9.83 -4.73 -7.22
C GLY A 59 9.90 -3.62 -6.18
N LEU A 60 9.18 -2.51 -6.37
CA LEU A 60 9.16 -1.43 -5.39
C LEU A 60 8.22 -1.79 -4.23
N GLU A 61 8.72 -1.59 -3.01
CA GLU A 61 7.93 -1.64 -1.78
C GLU A 61 7.34 -0.26 -1.48
N PHE A 62 6.03 -0.21 -1.26
CA PHE A 62 5.33 1.01 -0.88
C PHE A 62 4.03 0.74 -0.12
N TYR A 63 3.59 1.76 0.59
CA TYR A 63 2.32 1.84 1.29
C TYR A 63 1.64 3.13 0.90
N GLY A 64 0.33 3.16 0.81
CA GLY A 64 -0.38 4.41 0.61
C GLY A 64 -1.87 4.29 0.81
N GLN A 65 -2.54 5.37 0.47
CA GLN A 65 -3.99 5.47 0.52
C GLN A 65 -4.46 6.43 -0.57
N HIS A 66 -5.70 6.23 -1.00
CA HIS A 66 -6.36 7.15 -1.90
C HIS A 66 -7.78 7.45 -1.45
N THR A 67 -8.26 8.66 -1.73
CA THR A 67 -9.66 9.02 -1.53
C THR A 67 -10.56 8.27 -2.51
N ALA A 68 -11.86 8.29 -2.23
CA ALA A 68 -12.83 7.80 -3.20
C ALA A 68 -12.88 8.72 -4.42
N GLY A 69 -13.39 8.14 -5.49
CA GLY A 69 -13.82 8.80 -6.70
C GLY A 69 -15.25 8.40 -7.08
N ASP A 70 -15.78 9.00 -8.14
CA ASP A 70 -17.06 8.66 -8.78
C ASP A 70 -17.25 7.15 -9.06
N SER A 71 -16.15 6.40 -9.25
CA SER A 71 -16.17 5.01 -9.73
C SER A 71 -15.46 3.99 -8.82
N TYR A 72 -14.81 4.43 -7.75
CA TYR A 72 -14.11 3.58 -6.79
C TYR A 72 -14.14 4.18 -5.40
N GLY A 73 -14.21 3.33 -4.38
CA GLY A 73 -14.18 3.77 -2.97
C GLY A 73 -12.77 4.16 -2.52
N CYS A 74 -12.68 4.77 -1.35
CA CYS A 74 -11.42 4.96 -0.64
C CYS A 74 -10.79 3.60 -0.28
N ALA A 75 -9.46 3.53 -0.36
CA ALA A 75 -8.72 2.35 0.05
C ALA A 75 -7.34 2.72 0.56
N GLU A 76 -6.83 1.87 1.46
CA GLU A 76 -5.40 1.73 1.69
C GLU A 76 -4.83 0.72 0.70
N PHE A 77 -3.58 0.88 0.34
CA PHE A 77 -2.88 -0.05 -0.53
C PHE A 77 -1.45 -0.27 -0.08
N PHE A 78 -0.91 -1.44 -0.41
CA PHE A 78 0.50 -1.73 -0.16
C PHE A 78 1.03 -2.76 -1.15
N THR A 79 2.36 -2.86 -1.22
CA THR A 79 3.07 -3.94 -1.89
C THR A 79 4.35 -4.25 -1.13
N ASP A 80 4.70 -5.54 -1.12
CA ASP A 80 5.96 -6.06 -0.59
C ASP A 80 7.04 -6.21 -1.68
N GLY A 81 6.83 -5.61 -2.86
CA GLY A 81 7.74 -5.70 -4.00
C GLY A 81 7.69 -7.04 -4.74
N LYS A 82 6.69 -7.90 -4.51
CA LYS A 82 6.57 -9.21 -5.20
C LYS A 82 5.66 -9.20 -6.42
N GLY A 83 5.32 -8.03 -6.94
CA GLY A 83 4.66 -7.90 -8.25
C GLY A 83 3.15 -7.63 -8.22
N SER A 84 2.54 -7.42 -7.06
CA SER A 84 1.12 -7.07 -6.95
C SER A 84 0.87 -6.02 -5.87
N VAL A 85 -0.11 -5.16 -6.10
CA VAL A 85 -0.64 -4.24 -5.10
C VAL A 85 -1.85 -4.89 -4.43
N GLU A 86 -1.87 -4.84 -3.11
CA GLU A 86 -3.00 -5.29 -2.30
C GLU A 86 -3.80 -4.08 -1.84
N TYR A 87 -5.12 -4.11 -2.05
CA TYR A 87 -6.03 -3.03 -1.70
C TYR A 87 -6.96 -3.43 -0.56
N ILE A 88 -7.11 -2.53 0.42
CA ILE A 88 -7.97 -2.70 1.59
C ILE A 88 -9.03 -1.59 1.54
N PRO A 89 -10.28 -1.91 1.15
CA PRO A 89 -11.36 -0.93 1.13
C PRO A 89 -11.63 -0.36 2.52
N THR A 90 -11.70 0.97 2.65
CA THR A 90 -11.92 1.64 3.94
C THR A 90 -13.36 2.10 4.19
N GLY A 91 -14.23 1.96 3.19
CA GLY A 91 -15.69 1.90 3.37
C GLY A 91 -16.48 3.22 3.35
N ASP A 92 -15.87 4.38 3.62
CA ASP A 92 -16.52 5.70 3.52
C ASP A 92 -15.52 6.83 3.18
N ASP A 93 -15.98 7.86 2.45
CA ASP A 93 -15.21 9.07 2.05
C ASP A 93 -14.63 9.86 3.22
N ASN A 94 -15.02 9.51 4.44
CA ASN A 94 -14.41 10.01 5.65
C ASN A 94 -13.37 9.02 6.13
N TYR A 95 -12.13 9.35 5.79
CA TYR A 95 -10.92 8.66 6.22
C TYR A 95 -10.79 7.27 5.57
N GLY A 96 -10.07 7.20 4.44
CA GLY A 96 -8.96 6.22 4.41
C GLY A 96 -8.25 6.35 5.76
N VAL A 97 -7.81 5.29 6.43
CA VAL A 97 -7.29 5.42 7.81
C VAL A 97 -5.98 6.22 7.77
N VAL A 98 -6.11 7.53 7.56
CA VAL A 98 -5.13 8.54 7.85
C VAL A 98 -5.08 8.42 9.34
N VAL A 99 -4.00 7.83 9.83
CA VAL A 99 -3.45 8.37 11.05
C VAL A 99 -2.98 9.78 10.65
N SER A 100 -3.93 10.72 10.58
CA SER A 100 -3.66 12.13 10.35
C SER A 100 -2.89 12.57 11.58
N GLY A 101 -1.58 12.79 11.41
CA GLY A 101 -0.64 12.98 12.51
C GLY A 101 0.28 11.80 12.81
N SER A 102 0.25 10.70 12.05
CA SER A 102 1.31 9.68 12.12
C SER A 102 2.55 10.17 11.40
N THR A 103 3.67 10.06 12.08
CA THR A 103 4.99 10.11 11.48
C THR A 103 5.16 9.01 10.42
N PRO A 104 6.05 9.21 9.43
CA PRO A 104 6.39 8.18 8.45
C PRO A 104 6.78 6.85 9.10
N SER A 105 7.47 6.90 10.25
CA SER A 105 7.84 5.72 11.05
C SER A 105 6.64 4.92 11.56
N GLU A 106 5.53 5.58 11.93
CA GLU A 106 4.32 4.92 12.40
C GLU A 106 3.58 4.24 11.25
N ARG A 107 3.57 4.84 10.05
CA ARG A 107 3.02 4.22 8.85
C ARG A 107 3.80 2.96 8.45
N TRP A 108 5.13 2.98 8.55
CA TRP A 108 5.94 1.77 8.32
C TRP A 108 5.80 0.71 9.41
N ALA A 109 5.63 1.12 10.68
CA ALA A 109 5.30 0.18 11.73
C ALA A 109 3.94 -0.48 11.46
N ARG A 110 2.97 0.29 10.97
CA ARG A 110 1.67 -0.21 10.53
C ARG A 110 1.77 -1.15 9.34
N LEU A 111 2.65 -0.88 8.38
CA LEU A 111 2.96 -1.81 7.29
C LEU A 111 3.48 -3.15 7.83
N ARG A 112 4.46 -3.15 8.75
CA ARG A 112 4.95 -4.39 9.37
C ARG A 112 3.86 -5.13 10.15
N GLU A 113 2.95 -4.40 10.79
CA GLU A 113 1.79 -4.98 11.45
C GLU A 113 0.81 -5.61 10.44
N LEU A 114 0.50 -4.92 9.34
CA LEU A 114 -0.36 -5.40 8.27
C LEU A 114 0.23 -6.62 7.56
N GLU A 115 1.53 -6.60 7.24
CA GLU A 115 2.28 -7.76 6.74
C GLU A 115 2.14 -8.95 7.69
N THR A 116 2.29 -8.72 8.99
CA THR A 116 2.14 -9.76 10.02
C THR A 116 0.71 -10.30 10.05
N ARG A 117 -0.31 -9.44 10.01
CA ARG A 117 -1.73 -9.83 10.03
C ARG A 117 -2.11 -10.61 8.76
N ILE A 118 -1.60 -10.21 7.61
CA ILE A 118 -1.85 -10.90 6.34
C ILE A 118 -1.11 -12.24 6.31
N ALA A 119 0.14 -12.31 6.78
CA ALA A 119 0.85 -13.57 6.93
C ALA A 119 0.11 -14.53 7.87
N GLN A 120 -0.41 -14.03 9.01
CA GLN A 120 -1.23 -14.82 9.93
C GLN A 120 -2.56 -15.28 9.29
N ARG A 121 -3.24 -14.41 8.53
CA ARG A 121 -4.47 -14.76 7.83
C ARG A 121 -4.22 -15.79 6.72
N SER A 122 -3.16 -15.63 5.94
CA SER A 122 -2.74 -16.56 4.91
C SER A 122 -2.35 -17.93 5.49
N GLU A 123 -1.65 -17.95 6.62
CA GLU A 123 -1.35 -19.20 7.35
C GLU A 123 -2.61 -19.86 7.91
N LEU A 124 -3.55 -19.08 8.45
CA LEU A 124 -4.82 -19.58 8.96
C LEU A 124 -5.70 -20.13 7.83
N VAL A 125 -5.76 -19.45 6.68
CA VAL A 125 -6.43 -19.94 5.47
C VAL A 125 -5.75 -21.22 4.96
N ARG A 126 -4.41 -21.30 4.98
CA ARG A 126 -3.67 -22.51 4.62
C ARG A 126 -3.96 -23.70 5.55
N ARG A 127 -4.06 -23.46 6.86
CA ARG A 127 -4.48 -24.46 7.87
C ARG A 127 -5.92 -24.93 7.63
N MET A 128 -6.84 -23.99 7.37
CA MET A 128 -8.24 -24.32 7.11
C MET A 128 -8.45 -25.04 5.77
N SER A 129 -7.57 -24.81 4.79
CA SER A 129 -7.66 -25.41 3.45
C SER A 129 -6.96 -26.76 3.33
N ASN A 130 -6.23 -27.20 4.36
CA ASN A 130 -5.48 -28.45 4.32
C ASN A 130 -5.57 -29.22 5.65
N PRO A 131 -6.48 -30.21 5.77
CA PRO A 131 -6.70 -30.95 7.03
C PRO A 131 -5.51 -31.81 7.48
N LEU A 132 -4.45 -31.92 6.67
CA LEU A 132 -3.21 -32.65 6.99
C LEU A 132 -2.08 -31.74 7.52
N TYR A 133 -2.26 -30.42 7.57
CA TYR A 133 -1.19 -29.49 7.92
C TYR A 133 -0.69 -29.63 9.37
N ASP A 134 -1.60 -29.90 10.31
CA ASP A 134 -1.24 -30.09 11.72
C ASP A 134 -0.49 -31.41 11.97
N LEU A 135 -0.72 -32.44 11.15
CA LEU A 135 -0.05 -33.75 11.26
C LEU A 135 1.44 -33.73 10.85
N ILE A 136 1.83 -32.82 9.97
CA ILE A 136 3.21 -32.74 9.46
C ILE A 136 4.13 -32.00 10.44
N LYS A 137 3.61 -31.02 11.21
CA LYS A 137 4.41 -30.25 12.17
C LYS A 137 4.71 -30.99 13.47
N GLU A 138 3.89 -31.95 13.88
CA GLU A 138 4.16 -32.77 15.08
C GLU A 138 5.20 -33.88 14.83
N SER A 139 5.65 -34.05 13.58
CA SER A 139 6.59 -35.10 13.17
C SER A 139 8.01 -34.59 12.88
N ALA A 140 8.31 -33.30 13.14
CA ALA A 140 9.62 -32.67 12.91
C ALA A 140 10.13 -31.99 14.19
#